data_AF-A0A9X8DWW0-F1
#
_entry.id   AF-A0A9X8DWW0-F1
#
_cell.length_a   1.000
_cell.length_b   1.000
_cell.length_c   1.000
_cell.angle_alpha   90.00
_cell.angle_beta   90.00
_cell.angle_gamma   90.00
#
_symmetry.space_group_name_H-M   'P 1'
#
loop_
_entity.id
_entity.type
_entity.pdbx_description
1 polymer ?
#
loop_
_entity_poly.entity_id
_entity_poly.type
_entity_poly.pdbx_seq_one_letter_code
_entity_poly.pdbx_strand_id
1 'polypeptide(L)'
;MATHAQPIAARIEQQINDIFNSRQVNGSLDVDQLVGLCEELELLTWSSGPTPMHKSLYAIFLAGLLTLRELNRAKYLWKRIPNGSKTDGLSEIWAVGQALWKREIGQAYAAIAALEGLPLPVHVQTIVATLKASIREYNASLLSRAYTSVSTSVIAQALGLTLEDALKFCASQHWDVKGDFAFPNSDGQRASVVAPTPSLPDLDQLHKLSSYILHLEAQTSLKI
;
A
#
# COMPACT_ATOMS: atom_id res chain seq x y z
N MET A 1 -18.79 12.64 -31.27
CA MET A 1 -18.21 12.88 -29.92
C MET A 1 -17.32 11.74 -29.41
N ALA A 2 -17.26 10.57 -30.06
CA ALA A 2 -16.39 9.44 -29.63
C ALA A 2 -14.89 9.59 -29.98
N THR A 3 -14.52 10.54 -30.86
CA THR A 3 -13.15 10.67 -31.40
C THR A 3 -12.15 11.38 -30.48
N HIS A 4 -12.60 12.16 -29.50
CA HIS A 4 -11.70 12.89 -28.59
C HIS A 4 -11.29 12.11 -27.33
N ALA A 5 -11.97 11.01 -26.99
CA ALA A 5 -11.65 10.24 -25.77
C ALA A 5 -10.51 9.22 -25.97
N GLN A 6 -10.39 8.65 -27.18
CA GLN A 6 -9.31 7.73 -27.55
C GLN A 6 -7.89 8.31 -27.42
N PRO A 7 -7.59 9.56 -27.83
CA PRO A 7 -6.25 10.13 -27.66
C PRO A 7 -5.89 10.40 -26.19
N ILE A 8 -6.88 10.63 -25.32
CA ILE A 8 -6.64 10.88 -23.89
C ILE A 8 -6.31 9.57 -23.17
N ALA A 9 -7.04 8.49 -23.47
CA ALA A 9 -6.75 7.17 -22.91
C ALA A 9 -5.34 6.68 -23.29
N ALA A 10 -4.95 6.84 -24.56
CA ALA A 10 -3.60 6.49 -25.03
C ALA A 10 -2.51 7.30 -24.33
N ARG A 11 -2.77 8.59 -24.01
CA ARG A 11 -1.84 9.42 -23.26
C ARG A 11 -1.64 8.93 -21.83
N ILE A 12 -2.71 8.51 -21.15
CA ILE A 12 -2.58 8.01 -19.77
C ILE A 12 -1.91 6.63 -19.75
N GLU A 13 -2.16 5.77 -20.74
CA GLU A 13 -1.40 4.52 -20.89
C GLU A 13 0.11 4.78 -21.11
N GLN A 14 0.46 5.82 -21.87
CA GLN A 14 1.86 6.26 -22.00
C GLN A 14 2.41 6.76 -20.66
N GLN A 15 1.67 7.56 -19.90
CA GLN A 15 2.10 8.03 -18.58
C GLN A 15 2.32 6.87 -17.59
N ILE A 16 1.47 5.84 -17.64
CA ILE A 16 1.65 4.62 -16.84
C ILE A 16 2.97 3.94 -17.22
N ASN A 17 3.26 3.80 -18.51
CA ASN A 17 4.53 3.23 -18.97
C ASN A 17 5.73 4.09 -18.56
N ASP A 18 5.60 5.41 -18.61
CA ASP A 18 6.65 6.35 -18.17
C ASP A 18 6.95 6.22 -16.68
N ILE A 19 5.93 6.00 -15.83
CA ILE A 19 6.11 5.72 -14.40
C ILE A 19 6.85 4.40 -14.18
N PHE A 20 6.56 3.36 -14.97
CA PHE A 20 7.30 2.11 -14.89
C PHE A 20 8.75 2.26 -15.37
N ASN A 21 9.00 3.11 -16.36
CA ASN A 21 10.35 3.42 -16.84
C ASN A 21 11.14 4.28 -15.83
N SER A 22 10.49 5.28 -15.21
CA SER A 22 11.11 6.13 -14.19
C SER A 22 11.47 5.34 -12.92
N ARG A 23 10.70 4.29 -12.59
CA ARG A 23 11.06 3.33 -11.52
C ARG A 23 12.41 2.66 -11.79
N GLN A 24 12.72 2.29 -13.04
CA GLN A 24 14.03 1.68 -13.34
C GLN A 24 15.19 2.63 -13.08
N VAL A 25 14.94 3.94 -13.11
CA VAL A 25 15.93 5.00 -12.91
C VAL A 25 16.03 5.43 -11.43
N ASN A 26 14.90 5.57 -10.73
CA ASN A 26 14.85 6.16 -9.38
C ASN A 26 14.63 5.15 -8.24
N GLY A 27 14.35 3.88 -8.55
CA GLY A 27 14.19 2.80 -7.56
C GLY A 27 12.88 2.80 -6.76
N SER A 28 12.25 3.97 -6.55
CA SER A 28 10.93 4.11 -5.92
C SER A 28 9.82 4.18 -6.96
N LEU A 29 8.69 3.51 -6.70
CA LEU A 29 7.49 3.57 -7.52
C LEU A 29 6.43 4.38 -6.76
N ASP A 30 5.98 5.49 -7.34
CA ASP A 30 4.85 6.27 -6.80
C ASP A 30 3.53 5.55 -7.08
N VAL A 31 3.20 4.60 -6.20
CA VAL A 31 2.02 3.74 -6.31
C VAL A 31 0.72 4.56 -6.28
N ASP A 32 0.66 5.62 -5.46
CA ASP A 32 -0.54 6.44 -5.31
C ASP A 32 -0.91 7.15 -6.63
N GLN A 33 0.09 7.71 -7.31
CA GLN A 33 -0.09 8.32 -8.64
C GLN A 33 -0.50 7.27 -9.67
N LEU A 34 0.13 6.09 -9.66
CA LEU A 34 -0.22 5.00 -10.56
C LEU A 34 -1.69 4.56 -10.38
N VAL A 35 -2.15 4.46 -9.14
CA VAL A 35 -3.54 4.13 -8.81
C VAL A 35 -4.49 5.22 -9.31
N GLY A 36 -4.16 6.50 -9.08
CA GLY A 36 -4.95 7.63 -9.58
C GLY A 36 -5.10 7.63 -11.10
N LEU A 37 -4.03 7.37 -11.85
CA LEU A 37 -4.09 7.26 -13.32
C LEU A 37 -4.94 6.05 -13.77
N CYS A 38 -4.89 4.93 -13.05
CA CYS A 38 -5.75 3.77 -13.36
C CYS A 38 -7.23 4.10 -13.13
N GLU A 39 -7.56 4.90 -12.10
CA GLU A 39 -8.91 5.36 -11.82
C GLU A 39 -9.43 6.31 -12.90
N GLU A 40 -8.61 7.28 -13.31
CA GLU A 40 -8.95 8.19 -14.41
C GLU A 40 -9.19 7.44 -15.72
N LEU A 41 -8.34 6.46 -16.05
CA LEU A 41 -8.55 5.60 -17.20
C LEU A 41 -9.86 4.82 -17.12
N GLU A 42 -10.17 4.24 -15.96
CA GLU A 42 -11.44 3.52 -15.79
C GLU A 42 -12.62 4.47 -16.03
N LEU A 43 -12.64 5.65 -15.43
CA LEU A 43 -13.70 6.65 -15.64
C LEU A 43 -13.85 7.04 -17.12
N LEU A 44 -12.74 7.25 -17.82
CA LEU A 44 -12.73 7.57 -19.25
C LEU A 44 -13.29 6.42 -20.09
N THR A 45 -12.94 5.17 -19.79
CA THR A 45 -13.49 4.00 -20.51
C THR A 45 -15.00 3.91 -20.36
N TRP A 46 -15.53 4.08 -19.14
CA TRP A 46 -16.98 4.09 -18.89
C TRP A 46 -17.71 5.26 -19.58
N SER A 47 -17.07 6.43 -19.68
CA SER A 47 -17.65 7.57 -20.39
C SER A 47 -17.69 7.38 -21.91
N SER A 48 -16.75 6.60 -22.46
CA SER A 48 -16.60 6.39 -23.91
C SER A 48 -17.48 5.26 -24.45
N GLY A 49 -17.84 4.29 -23.62
CA GLY A 49 -18.74 3.19 -23.97
C GLY A 49 -18.73 2.04 -22.96
N PRO A 50 -19.52 0.97 -23.19
CA PRO A 50 -19.63 -0.16 -22.26
C PRO A 50 -18.43 -1.14 -22.34
N THR A 51 -17.36 -0.78 -23.04
CA THR A 51 -16.19 -1.65 -23.18
C THR A 51 -15.32 -1.58 -21.92
N PRO A 52 -15.10 -2.71 -21.23
CA PRO A 52 -14.27 -2.72 -20.04
C PRO A 52 -12.80 -2.41 -20.37
N MET A 53 -12.09 -1.82 -19.41
CA MET A 53 -10.66 -1.54 -19.48
C MET A 53 -9.85 -2.83 -19.75
N HIS A 54 -8.65 -2.68 -20.32
CA HIS A 54 -7.77 -3.80 -20.61
C HIS A 54 -7.38 -4.59 -19.34
N LYS A 55 -7.35 -5.93 -19.44
CA LYS A 55 -7.17 -6.85 -18.31
C LYS A 55 -5.86 -6.63 -17.54
N SER A 56 -4.77 -6.31 -18.25
CA SER A 56 -3.47 -6.04 -17.61
C SER A 56 -3.51 -4.79 -16.72
N LEU A 57 -4.30 -3.77 -17.09
CA LEU A 57 -4.42 -2.55 -16.31
C LEU A 57 -5.25 -2.79 -15.04
N TYR A 58 -6.29 -3.62 -15.11
CA TYR A 58 -7.00 -4.09 -13.91
C TYR A 58 -6.08 -4.87 -12.96
N ALA A 59 -5.15 -5.68 -13.49
CA ALA A 59 -4.17 -6.39 -12.68
C ALA A 59 -3.21 -5.42 -11.96
N ILE A 60 -2.71 -4.41 -12.68
CA ILE A 60 -1.86 -3.34 -12.11
C ILE A 60 -2.63 -2.57 -11.05
N PHE A 61 -3.87 -2.18 -11.34
CA PHE A 61 -4.71 -1.41 -10.43
C PHE A 61 -5.02 -2.19 -9.15
N LEU A 62 -5.39 -3.47 -9.27
CA LEU A 62 -5.65 -4.32 -8.11
C LEU A 62 -4.38 -4.51 -7.26
N ALA A 63 -3.24 -4.79 -7.89
CA ALA A 63 -1.97 -4.93 -7.19
C ALA A 63 -1.55 -3.61 -6.50
N GLY A 64 -1.78 -2.46 -7.14
CA GLY A 64 -1.55 -1.13 -6.57
C GLY A 64 -2.43 -0.82 -5.36
N LEU A 65 -3.71 -1.21 -5.37
CA LEU A 65 -4.57 -1.05 -4.19
C LEU A 65 -4.11 -1.94 -3.03
N LEU A 66 -3.58 -3.14 -3.33
CA LEU A 66 -3.02 -4.03 -2.32
C LEU A 66 -1.73 -3.48 -1.71
N THR A 67 -0.87 -2.83 -2.51
CA THR A 67 0.38 -2.21 -2.01
C THR A 67 0.09 -1.02 -1.11
N LEU A 68 -0.94 -0.21 -1.42
CA LEU A 68 -1.45 0.88 -0.57
C LEU A 68 -2.23 0.38 0.66
N ARG A 69 -2.47 -0.93 0.77
CA ARG A 69 -3.22 -1.57 1.87
C ARG A 69 -4.69 -1.17 1.96
N GLU A 70 -5.25 -0.68 0.86
CA GLU A 70 -6.64 -0.29 0.76
C GLU A 70 -7.52 -1.49 0.39
N LEU A 71 -7.57 -2.47 1.29
CA LEU A 71 -8.26 -3.74 1.07
C LEU A 71 -9.75 -3.58 0.74
N ASN A 72 -10.39 -2.54 1.30
CA ASN A 72 -11.79 -2.21 1.00
C ASN A 72 -11.97 -1.79 -0.46
N ARG A 73 -11.12 -0.87 -0.95
CA ARG A 73 -11.16 -0.41 -2.35
C ARG A 73 -10.88 -1.57 -3.31
N ALA A 74 -9.89 -2.41 -2.99
CA ALA A 74 -9.58 -3.61 -3.76
C ALA A 74 -10.79 -4.57 -3.86
N LYS A 75 -11.52 -4.79 -2.76
CA LYS A 75 -12.73 -5.62 -2.74
C LYS A 75 -13.84 -5.05 -3.62
N TYR A 76 -14.05 -3.75 -3.60
CA TYR A 76 -15.07 -3.11 -4.43
C TYR A 76 -14.67 -3.11 -5.91
N LEU A 77 -13.38 -2.94 -6.22
CA LEU A 77 -12.86 -3.11 -7.58
C LEU A 77 -13.15 -4.54 -8.09
N TRP A 78 -12.83 -5.58 -7.31
CA TRP A 78 -13.10 -6.98 -7.70
C TRP A 78 -14.58 -7.28 -8.00
N LYS A 79 -15.49 -6.63 -7.27
CA LYS A 79 -16.93 -6.74 -7.52
C LYS A 79 -17.39 -6.01 -8.79
N ARG A 80 -16.73 -4.91 -9.15
CA ARG A 80 -17.04 -4.09 -10.33
C ARG A 80 -16.58 -4.75 -11.63
N ILE A 81 -15.47 -5.49 -11.59
CA ILE A 81 -14.90 -6.15 -12.76
C ILE A 81 -15.87 -7.22 -13.31
N PRO A 82 -16.28 -7.14 -14.59
CA PRO A 82 -17.11 -8.15 -15.24
C PRO A 82 -16.52 -9.56 -15.15
N ASN A 83 -17.36 -10.59 -15.07
CA ASN A 83 -16.86 -11.97 -14.92
C ASN A 83 -16.03 -12.44 -16.12
N GLY A 84 -16.30 -11.93 -17.33
CA GLY A 84 -15.52 -12.27 -18.54
C GLY A 84 -14.10 -11.70 -18.58
N SER A 85 -13.77 -10.73 -17.72
CA SER A 85 -12.42 -10.15 -17.59
C SER A 85 -11.61 -10.72 -16.43
N LYS A 86 -12.17 -11.63 -15.63
CA LYS A 86 -11.49 -12.35 -14.55
C LYS A 86 -10.73 -13.56 -15.12
N THR A 87 -9.68 -13.29 -15.89
CA THR A 87 -8.80 -14.34 -16.44
C THR A 87 -7.70 -14.74 -15.46
N ASP A 88 -7.03 -15.84 -15.80
CA ASP A 88 -5.78 -16.31 -15.21
C ASP A 88 -4.80 -15.13 -15.08
N GLY A 89 -4.33 -14.89 -13.86
CA GLY A 89 -3.57 -13.73 -13.41
C GLY A 89 -4.32 -12.83 -12.42
N LEU A 90 -5.55 -12.41 -12.72
CA LEU A 90 -6.29 -11.49 -11.85
C LEU A 90 -6.86 -12.20 -10.61
N SER A 91 -7.28 -13.47 -10.78
CA SER A 91 -7.83 -14.28 -9.69
C SER A 91 -6.79 -14.60 -8.63
N GLU A 92 -5.54 -14.74 -9.04
CA GLU A 92 -4.37 -15.07 -8.23
C GLU A 92 -3.92 -13.82 -7.46
N ILE A 93 -3.93 -12.64 -8.08
CA ILE A 93 -3.74 -11.36 -7.36
C ILE A 93 -4.84 -11.18 -6.31
N TRP A 94 -6.08 -11.52 -6.65
CA TRP A 94 -7.17 -11.46 -5.68
C TRP A 94 -7.00 -12.48 -4.54
N ALA A 95 -6.45 -13.66 -4.80
CA ALA A 95 -6.13 -14.65 -3.76
C ALA A 95 -5.13 -14.09 -2.73
N VAL A 96 -4.13 -13.30 -3.17
CA VAL A 96 -3.24 -12.55 -2.26
C VAL A 96 -4.06 -11.57 -1.41
N GLY A 97 -4.97 -10.82 -2.04
CA GLY A 97 -5.88 -9.91 -1.33
C GLY A 97 -6.76 -10.61 -0.29
N GLN A 98 -7.26 -11.82 -0.59
CA GLN A 98 -8.04 -12.63 0.34
C GLN A 98 -7.21 -13.11 1.54
N ALA A 99 -5.98 -13.56 1.30
CA ALA A 99 -5.07 -13.96 2.37
C ALA A 99 -4.72 -12.78 3.29
N LEU A 100 -4.45 -11.60 2.70
CA LEU A 100 -4.23 -10.36 3.46
C LEU A 100 -5.47 -9.95 4.26
N TRP A 101 -6.67 -10.11 3.71
CA TRP A 101 -7.93 -9.84 4.41
C TRP A 101 -8.11 -10.72 5.65
N LYS A 102 -7.78 -12.01 5.54
CA LYS A 102 -7.80 -12.97 6.66
C LYS A 102 -6.64 -12.78 7.65
N ARG A 103 -5.67 -11.92 7.33
CA ARG A 103 -4.40 -11.73 8.06
C ARG A 103 -3.51 -12.99 8.06
N GLU A 104 -3.70 -13.87 7.09
CA GLU A 104 -2.90 -15.09 6.91
C GLU A 104 -1.67 -14.78 6.06
N ILE A 105 -0.63 -14.23 6.70
CA ILE A 105 0.58 -13.75 6.02
C ILE A 105 1.33 -14.88 5.28
N GLY A 106 1.38 -16.08 5.86
CA GLY A 106 2.01 -17.23 5.20
C GLY A 106 1.32 -17.61 3.89
N GLN A 107 -0.02 -17.58 3.87
CA GLN A 107 -0.81 -17.83 2.66
C GLN A 107 -0.63 -16.69 1.63
N ALA A 108 -0.46 -15.45 2.10
CA ALA A 108 -0.18 -14.33 1.20
C ALA A 108 1.15 -14.51 0.47
N TYR A 109 2.22 -14.94 1.15
CA TYR A 109 3.50 -15.22 0.48
C TYR A 109 3.43 -16.43 -0.45
N ALA A 110 2.68 -17.47 -0.09
CA ALA A 110 2.45 -18.61 -0.99
C ALA A 110 1.71 -18.20 -2.28
N ALA A 111 0.69 -17.34 -2.15
CA ALA A 111 -0.04 -16.80 -3.29
C ALA A 111 0.85 -15.88 -4.17
N ILE A 112 1.74 -15.08 -3.56
CA ILE A 112 2.72 -14.27 -4.30
C ILE A 112 3.72 -15.17 -5.04
N ALA A 113 4.20 -16.24 -4.42
CA ALA A 113 5.11 -17.18 -5.08
C ALA A 113 4.44 -17.88 -6.28
N ALA A 114 3.15 -18.23 -6.18
CA ALA A 114 2.38 -18.76 -7.30
C ALA A 114 2.24 -17.74 -8.44
N LEU A 115 2.06 -16.45 -8.13
CA LEU A 115 2.03 -15.36 -9.10
C LEU A 115 3.35 -15.15 -9.83
N GLU A 116 4.48 -15.24 -9.10
CA GLU A 116 5.82 -15.09 -9.68
C GLU A 116 6.13 -16.22 -10.70
N GLY A 117 5.52 -17.41 -10.53
CA GLY A 117 5.67 -18.53 -11.45
C GLY A 117 4.83 -18.44 -12.72
N LEU A 118 3.86 -17.52 -12.80
CA LEU A 118 2.97 -17.38 -13.95
C LEU A 118 3.53 -16.35 -14.94
N PRO A 119 3.46 -16.58 -16.28
CA PRO A 119 3.98 -15.64 -17.28
C PRO A 119 3.07 -14.40 -17.39
N LEU A 120 3.21 -13.45 -16.45
CA LEU A 120 2.52 -12.16 -16.47
C LEU A 120 3.33 -11.07 -17.19
N PRO A 121 2.67 -9.99 -17.64
CA PRO A 121 3.35 -8.81 -18.18
C PRO A 121 4.35 -8.22 -17.17
N VAL A 122 5.49 -7.71 -17.67
CA VAL A 122 6.61 -7.16 -16.87
C VAL A 122 6.15 -6.08 -15.88
N HIS A 123 5.19 -5.24 -16.29
CA HIS A 123 4.60 -4.20 -15.44
C HIS A 123 3.87 -4.78 -14.21
N VAL A 124 3.17 -5.91 -14.39
CA VAL A 124 2.45 -6.57 -13.30
C VAL A 124 3.42 -7.27 -12.34
N GLN A 125 4.46 -7.91 -12.87
CA GLN A 125 5.51 -8.51 -12.03
C GLN A 125 6.24 -7.45 -11.20
N THR A 126 6.49 -6.29 -11.79
CA THR A 126 7.08 -5.13 -11.12
C THR A 126 6.26 -4.69 -9.90
N ILE A 127 4.94 -4.51 -10.05
CA ILE A 127 4.08 -4.09 -8.93
C ILE A 127 3.87 -5.22 -7.90
N VAL A 128 3.90 -6.48 -8.31
CA VAL A 128 3.85 -7.62 -7.37
C VAL A 128 5.13 -7.69 -6.53
N ALA A 129 6.30 -7.37 -7.11
CA ALA A 129 7.54 -7.27 -6.37
C ALA A 129 7.52 -6.12 -5.34
N THR A 130 6.97 -4.96 -5.71
CA THR A 130 6.79 -3.85 -4.74
C THR A 130 5.76 -4.22 -3.66
N LEU A 131 4.70 -4.96 -4.01
CA LEU A 131 3.74 -5.50 -3.04
C LEU A 131 4.42 -6.37 -1.99
N LYS A 132 5.24 -7.32 -2.44
CA LYS A 132 6.01 -8.22 -1.56
C LYS A 132 6.91 -7.42 -0.61
N ALA A 133 7.59 -6.39 -1.13
CA ALA A 133 8.42 -5.50 -0.31
C ALA A 133 7.61 -4.71 0.73
N SER A 134 6.48 -4.12 0.33
CA SER A 134 5.58 -3.36 1.23
C SER A 134 4.98 -4.25 2.35
N ILE A 135 4.66 -5.51 2.05
CA ILE A 135 4.20 -6.46 3.08
C ILE A 135 5.32 -6.75 4.08
N ARG A 136 6.56 -6.95 3.61
CA ARG A 136 7.73 -7.21 4.47
C ARG A 136 8.06 -6.02 5.37
N GLU A 137 8.14 -4.82 4.80
CA GLU A 137 8.43 -3.59 5.55
C GLU A 137 7.37 -3.35 6.63
N TYR A 138 6.10 -3.52 6.28
CA TYR A 138 5.05 -3.40 7.27
C TYR A 138 5.16 -4.44 8.38
N ASN A 139 5.35 -5.71 8.05
CA ASN A 139 5.44 -6.74 9.06
C ASN A 139 6.66 -6.50 9.97
N ALA A 140 7.77 -5.99 9.43
CA ALA A 140 8.91 -5.54 10.23
C ALA A 140 8.53 -4.39 11.18
N SER A 141 7.84 -3.36 10.69
CA SER A 141 7.35 -2.24 11.52
C SER A 141 6.32 -2.68 12.57
N LEU A 142 5.51 -3.70 12.26
CA LEU A 142 4.52 -4.25 13.16
C LEU A 142 5.19 -5.06 14.28
N LEU A 143 6.20 -5.86 13.93
CA LEU A 143 6.98 -6.63 14.90
C LEU A 143 7.69 -5.71 15.90
N SER A 144 8.30 -4.62 15.43
CA SER A 144 8.99 -3.65 16.31
C SER A 144 8.03 -2.90 17.25
N ARG A 145 6.79 -2.64 16.80
CA ARG A 145 5.79 -1.90 17.59
C ARG A 145 4.99 -2.79 18.55
N ALA A 146 4.57 -3.97 18.09
CA ALA A 146 3.58 -4.78 18.81
C ALA A 146 4.21 -5.74 19.82
N TYR A 147 5.46 -6.15 19.64
CA TYR A 147 6.06 -7.20 20.45
C TYR A 147 7.29 -6.73 21.21
N THR A 148 7.44 -7.21 22.44
CA THR A 148 8.68 -7.08 23.24
C THR A 148 9.62 -8.23 22.99
N SER A 149 9.06 -9.42 22.78
CA SER A 149 9.80 -10.65 22.51
C SER A 149 8.96 -11.50 21.54
N VAL A 150 9.60 -12.02 20.50
CA VAL A 150 8.97 -12.89 19.49
C VAL A 150 9.89 -14.06 19.18
N SER A 151 9.33 -15.25 18.95
CA SER A 151 10.13 -16.38 18.49
C SER A 151 10.66 -16.16 17.06
N THR A 152 11.84 -16.68 16.76
CA THR A 152 12.43 -16.60 15.41
C THR A 152 11.53 -17.22 14.34
N SER A 153 10.79 -18.26 14.70
CA SER A 153 9.81 -18.94 13.84
C SER A 153 8.66 -18.03 13.38
N VAL A 154 8.11 -17.22 14.28
CA VAL A 154 7.02 -16.28 13.96
C VAL A 154 7.53 -15.14 13.10
N ILE A 155 8.77 -14.68 13.34
CA ILE A 155 9.42 -13.65 12.51
C ILE A 155 9.64 -14.17 11.10
N ALA A 156 10.14 -15.39 10.94
CA ALA A 156 10.32 -16.02 9.63
C ALA A 156 8.99 -16.14 8.88
N GLN A 157 7.92 -16.55 9.56
CA GLN A 157 6.57 -16.62 8.96
C GLN A 157 6.03 -15.23 8.57
N ALA A 158 6.25 -14.21 9.40
CA ALA A 158 5.79 -12.84 9.14
C ALA A 158 6.55 -12.17 7.97
N LEU A 159 7.85 -12.46 7.81
CA LEU A 159 8.68 -11.91 6.73
C LEU A 159 8.64 -12.77 5.45
N GLY A 160 8.13 -14.00 5.54
CA GLY A 160 8.15 -14.96 4.43
C GLY A 160 9.57 -15.32 4.02
N LEU A 161 10.43 -15.51 5.01
CA LEU A 161 11.86 -15.83 4.86
C LEU A 161 12.18 -17.17 5.52
N THR A 162 13.32 -17.74 5.17
CA THR A 162 13.89 -18.87 5.91
C THR A 162 14.33 -18.40 7.31
N LEU A 163 14.50 -19.34 8.25
CA LEU A 163 14.99 -19.02 9.59
C LEU A 163 16.36 -18.33 9.56
N GLU A 164 17.26 -18.77 8.68
CA GLU A 164 18.60 -18.21 8.52
C GLU A 164 18.55 -16.76 8.03
N ASP A 165 17.70 -16.46 7.04
CA ASP A 165 17.57 -15.12 6.49
C ASP A 165 16.82 -14.18 7.45
N ALA A 166 15.90 -14.72 8.25
CA ALA A 166 15.24 -13.97 9.32
C ALA A 166 16.26 -13.52 10.39
N LEU A 167 17.25 -14.36 10.74
CA LEU A 167 18.31 -13.98 11.68
C LEU A 167 19.21 -12.88 11.11
N LYS A 168 19.58 -12.97 9.82
CA LYS A 168 20.32 -11.90 9.12
C LYS A 168 19.52 -10.60 9.10
N PHE A 169 18.22 -10.68 8.87
CA PHE A 169 17.32 -9.53 8.91
C PHE A 169 17.27 -8.89 10.32
N CYS A 170 17.15 -9.70 11.37
CA CYS A 170 17.20 -9.22 12.76
C CYS A 170 18.51 -8.49 13.06
N ALA A 171 19.64 -9.03 12.59
CA ALA A 171 20.94 -8.39 12.74
C ALA A 171 21.03 -7.05 12.00
N SER A 172 20.46 -6.96 10.79
CA SER A 172 20.41 -5.70 10.03
C SER A 172 19.52 -4.62 10.66
N GLN A 173 18.49 -5.04 11.42
CA GLN A 173 17.54 -4.16 12.11
C GLN A 173 17.96 -3.85 13.56
N HIS A 174 19.16 -4.25 13.98
CA HIS A 174 19.65 -4.09 15.36
C HIS A 174 18.71 -4.68 16.44
N TRP A 175 18.04 -5.79 16.12
CA TRP A 175 17.22 -6.52 17.09
C TRP A 175 18.09 -7.48 17.89
N ASP A 176 17.96 -7.46 19.22
CA ASP A 176 18.72 -8.34 20.09
C ASP A 176 18.16 -9.77 19.98
N VAL A 177 18.97 -10.72 19.51
CA VAL A 177 18.58 -12.13 19.43
C VAL A 177 19.22 -12.87 20.60
N LYS A 178 18.39 -13.44 21.49
CA LYS A 178 18.84 -14.30 22.59
C LYS A 178 18.23 -15.68 22.43
N GLY A 179 19.03 -16.63 21.93
CA GLY A 179 18.56 -17.99 21.66
C GLY A 179 17.49 -18.00 20.57
N ASP A 180 16.32 -18.58 20.90
CA ASP A 180 15.18 -18.70 19.97
C ASP A 180 14.23 -17.49 19.96
N PHE A 181 14.51 -16.47 20.77
CA PHE A 181 13.72 -15.25 20.84
C PHE A 181 14.50 -14.05 20.34
N ALA A 182 13.86 -13.25 19.48
CA ALA A 182 14.32 -11.92 19.14
C ALA A 182 13.55 -10.88 19.95
N PHE A 183 14.25 -9.80 20.29
CA PHE A 183 13.75 -8.64 20.99
C PHE A 183 13.80 -7.47 20.00
N PRO A 184 12.69 -7.18 19.31
CA PRO A 184 12.60 -6.03 18.43
C PRO A 184 12.79 -4.77 19.24
N ASN A 185 13.88 -4.04 18.96
CA ASN A 185 14.07 -2.73 19.55
C ASN A 185 13.08 -1.77 18.89
N SER A 186 12.14 -1.23 19.68
CA SER A 186 11.39 -0.06 19.25
C SER A 186 12.36 1.11 19.29
N ASP A 187 12.97 1.44 18.17
CA ASP A 187 13.75 2.66 18.05
C ASP A 187 12.81 3.84 18.33
N GLY A 188 12.79 4.32 19.58
CA GLY A 188 12.00 5.45 20.09
C GLY A 188 10.46 5.40 19.99
N GLN A 189 9.85 4.45 19.27
CA GLN A 189 8.41 4.49 18.93
C GLN A 189 7.49 3.59 19.75
N ARG A 190 8.01 2.92 20.79
CA ARG A 190 7.16 2.80 21.98
C ARG A 190 7.07 4.22 22.48
N ALA A 191 6.01 4.91 22.05
CA ALA A 191 5.47 6.02 22.79
C ALA A 191 5.26 5.47 24.20
N SER A 192 6.33 5.54 25.01
CA SER A 192 6.21 5.59 26.43
C SER A 192 5.12 6.62 26.63
N VAL A 193 4.12 6.24 27.40
CA VAL A 193 3.10 7.15 27.90
C VAL A 193 3.84 8.10 28.86
N VAL A 194 4.79 8.87 28.32
CA VAL A 194 5.46 9.96 28.96
C VAL A 194 4.37 10.99 29.04
N ALA A 195 3.90 11.19 30.26
CA ALA A 195 3.05 12.31 30.62
C ALA A 195 3.49 13.55 29.82
N PRO A 196 2.55 14.30 29.23
CA PRO A 196 2.89 15.45 28.41
C PRO A 196 3.77 16.38 29.25
N THR A 197 5.06 16.41 28.94
CA THR A 197 5.93 17.51 29.35
C THR A 197 5.33 18.76 28.70
N PRO A 198 5.08 19.84 29.45
CA PRO A 198 4.52 21.06 28.88
C PRO A 198 5.59 21.69 27.99
N SER A 199 5.64 21.28 26.73
CA SER A 199 6.39 21.97 25.69
C SER A 199 5.75 23.35 25.48
N LEU A 200 6.59 24.36 25.27
CA LEU A 200 6.19 25.71 24.89
C LEU A 200 5.11 25.66 23.80
N PRO A 201 4.05 26.49 23.88
CA PRO A 201 2.95 26.44 22.93
C PRO A 201 3.46 26.67 21.51
N ASP A 202 3.12 25.74 20.62
CA ASP A 202 3.47 25.76 19.21
C ASP A 202 2.83 26.98 18.53
N LEU A 203 3.55 27.66 17.63
CA LEU A 203 3.10 28.92 17.01
C LEU A 203 1.78 28.71 16.25
N ASP A 204 1.58 27.53 15.67
CA ASP A 204 0.36 27.12 15.00
C ASP A 204 -0.83 27.00 15.96
N GLN A 205 -0.58 26.61 17.22
CA GLN A 205 -1.62 26.58 18.25
C GLN A 205 -2.04 28.00 18.64
N LEU A 206 -1.09 28.94 18.75
CA LEU A 206 -1.38 30.34 19.02
C LEU A 206 -2.17 30.99 17.88
N HIS A 207 -1.82 30.70 16.62
CA HIS A 207 -2.55 31.19 15.45
C HIS A 207 -3.98 30.61 15.39
N LYS A 208 -4.18 29.35 15.79
CA LYS A 208 -5.52 28.76 15.92
C LYS A 208 -6.32 29.43 17.04
N LEU A 209 -5.72 29.68 18.19
CA LEU A 209 -6.40 30.37 19.29
C LEU A 209 -6.79 31.79 18.92
N SER A 210 -5.93 32.54 18.22
CA SER A 210 -6.27 33.88 17.76
C SER A 210 -7.40 33.88 16.72
N SER A 211 -7.42 32.91 15.79
CA SER A 211 -8.52 32.78 14.83
C SER A 211 -9.83 32.36 15.49
N TYR A 212 -9.79 31.52 16.54
CA TYR A 212 -10.97 31.19 17.34
C TYR A 212 -11.51 32.41 18.10
N ILE A 213 -10.65 33.21 18.72
CA ILE A 213 -11.07 34.44 19.42
C ILE A 213 -11.71 35.41 18.42
N LEU A 214 -11.07 35.66 17.27
CA LEU A 214 -11.62 36.50 16.22
C LEU A 214 -13.00 36.01 15.74
N HIS A 215 -13.16 34.70 15.58
CA HIS A 215 -14.43 34.10 15.17
C HIS A 215 -15.54 34.33 16.21
N LEU A 216 -15.22 34.16 17.50
CA LEU A 216 -16.17 34.39 18.59
C LEU A 216 -16.54 35.86 18.71
N GLU A 217 -15.57 36.77 18.62
CA GLU A 217 -15.83 38.22 18.65
C GLU A 217 -16.74 38.66 17.51
N ALA A 218 -16.50 38.18 16.29
CA ALA A 218 -17.37 38.46 15.14
C ALA A 218 -18.80 37.95 15.36
N GLN A 219 -18.98 36.75 15.95
CA GLN A 219 -20.31 36.21 16.24
C GLN A 219 -21.03 36.94 17.38
N THR A 220 -20.31 37.44 18.39
CA THR A 220 -20.91 38.23 19.48
C THR A 220 -21.30 39.62 19.01
N SER A 221 -20.55 40.21 18.08
CA SER A 221 -20.81 41.54 17.52
C SER A 221 -22.06 41.60 16.63
N LEU A 222 -22.48 40.45 16.08
CA LEU A 222 -23.66 40.30 15.22
C LEU A 222 -24.97 40.07 15.99
N LYS A 223 -24.93 39.92 17.32
CA LYS A 223 -26.10 39.66 18.18
C LYS A 223 -26.56 40.87 19.00
N ILE A 224 -25.96 42.04 18.78
CA ILE A 224 -26.37 43.34 19.33
C ILE A 224 -26.95 44.18 18.19
#